data_AF-A0A952UHR2-F1
#
_entry.id   AF-A0A952UHR2-F1
#
_cell.length_a   1.000
_cell.length_b   1.000
_cell.length_c   1.000
_cell.angle_alpha   90.00
_cell.angle_beta   90.00
_cell.angle_gamma   90.00
#
_symmetry.space_group_name_H-M   'P 1'
#
loop_
_entity.id
_entity.type
_entity.pdbx_description
1 polymer ?
#
loop_
_entity_poly.entity_id
_entity_poly.type
_entity_poly.pdbx_seq_one_letter_code
_entity_poly.pdbx_strand_id
1 'polypeptide(L)'
;MRIPVVAATHRAAIETAFQSGIDAASAATYALFPKATEPQLVWGLFSAGIASWGADLKAILVPHGITVRVGGVFCHSTPMVKFRGMMGHAVELGDLLVIIRAKDGNDEWRSALLFQSKKQSIGSRLPPGDQLKLLREWPRFEYVNGTLAGEWRKVYPGPHRGAQYHIIDVAKRVLTPCPDIWSRQLSPGFPIQAFSSCLAGMLSGSEGRFFGVGHGRGTHRGWSRVVWDLLRETGRLDASKYPGGGNRRQLSFLVGGFSNEFLVEIDPAWAGVKLESEEPPPKESDARAVEGNFGGIPTIIVDLEYEEGMA
;
A
#
# COMPACT_ATOMS: atom_id res chain seq x y z
N MET A 1 -20.99 14.65 -1.90
CA MET A 1 -20.01 13.94 -1.06
C MET A 1 -19.15 14.97 -0.32
N ARG A 2 -19.33 15.08 1.00
CA ARG A 2 -18.74 16.13 1.86
C ARG A 2 -17.28 15.83 2.25
N ILE A 3 -16.88 14.56 2.29
CA ILE A 3 -15.54 14.11 2.69
C ILE A 3 -14.42 14.82 1.91
N PRO A 4 -14.38 14.85 0.57
CA PRO A 4 -13.30 15.49 -0.16
C PRO A 4 -13.21 17.00 0.10
N VAL A 5 -14.35 17.65 0.34
CA VAL A 5 -14.42 19.09 0.63
C VAL A 5 -13.81 19.38 1.99
N VAL A 6 -14.20 18.65 3.04
CA VAL A 6 -13.62 18.79 4.38
C VAL A 6 -12.12 18.50 4.33
N ALA A 7 -11.70 17.43 3.65
CA ALA A 7 -10.29 17.10 3.49
C ALA A 7 -9.50 18.21 2.78
N ALA A 8 -10.07 18.86 1.76
CA ALA A 8 -9.45 19.99 1.10
C ALA A 8 -9.33 21.23 2.01
N THR A 9 -10.37 21.51 2.81
CA THR A 9 -10.34 22.62 3.79
C THR A 9 -9.29 22.40 4.88
N HIS A 10 -9.09 21.16 5.32
CA HIS A 10 -8.12 20.80 6.38
C HIS A 10 -6.79 20.25 5.83
N ARG A 11 -6.48 20.54 4.56
CA ARG A 11 -5.34 19.94 3.85
C ARG A 11 -4.02 20.07 4.60
N ALA A 12 -3.68 21.25 5.10
CA ALA A 12 -2.40 21.48 5.79
C ALA A 12 -2.25 20.63 7.07
N ALA A 13 -3.33 20.47 7.84
CA ALA A 13 -3.32 19.64 9.05
C ALA A 13 -3.17 18.15 8.70
N ILE A 14 -3.86 17.70 7.64
CA ILE A 14 -3.77 16.33 7.12
C ILE A 14 -2.36 16.04 6.59
N GLU A 15 -1.76 16.96 5.83
CA GLU A 15 -0.37 16.85 5.36
C GLU A 15 0.62 16.77 6.52
N THR A 16 0.41 17.57 7.57
CA THR A 16 1.23 17.54 8.79
C THR A 16 1.12 16.20 9.52
N ALA A 17 -0.08 15.66 9.67
CA ALA A 17 -0.32 14.33 10.25
C ALA A 17 0.44 13.23 9.47
N PHE A 18 0.32 13.23 8.14
CA PHE A 18 1.05 12.28 7.32
C PHE A 18 2.57 12.44 7.44
N GLN A 19 3.06 13.69 7.41
CA GLN A 19 4.49 13.97 7.51
C GLN A 19 5.07 13.51 8.85
N SER A 20 4.37 13.74 9.96
CA SER A 20 4.80 13.29 11.27
C SER A 20 4.97 11.77 11.33
N GLY A 21 4.00 11.00 10.79
CA GLY A 21 4.11 9.54 10.71
C GLY A 21 5.25 9.07 9.80
N ILE A 22 5.51 9.76 8.68
CA ILE A 22 6.65 9.47 7.79
C ILE A 22 7.99 9.66 8.52
N ASP A 23 8.13 10.76 9.25
CA ASP A 23 9.35 11.11 9.96
C ASP A 23 9.62 10.13 11.10
N ALA A 24 8.59 9.80 11.88
CA ALA A 24 8.67 8.82 12.96
C ALA A 24 9.01 7.41 12.44
N ALA A 25 8.35 6.96 11.38
CA ALA A 25 8.63 5.68 10.73
C ALA A 25 10.07 5.60 10.20
N SER A 26 10.52 6.67 9.54
CA SER A 26 11.90 6.75 9.03
C SER A 26 12.91 6.71 10.16
N ALA A 27 12.69 7.49 11.23
CA ALA A 27 13.57 7.53 12.40
C ALA A 27 13.66 6.16 13.08
N ALA A 28 12.52 5.50 13.33
CA ALA A 28 12.47 4.16 13.92
C ALA A 28 13.21 3.14 13.04
N THR A 29 13.03 3.21 11.72
CA THR A 29 13.73 2.34 10.78
C THR A 29 15.23 2.53 10.83
N TYR A 30 15.73 3.77 10.85
CA TYR A 30 17.16 4.04 10.93
C TYR A 30 17.76 3.68 12.30
N ALA A 31 16.98 3.74 13.37
CA ALA A 31 17.40 3.27 14.68
C ALA A 31 17.64 1.74 14.67
N LEU A 32 16.78 0.98 14.00
CA LEU A 32 16.93 -0.48 13.82
C LEU A 32 17.97 -0.84 12.75
N PHE A 33 18.03 -0.05 11.68
CA PHE A 33 18.84 -0.28 10.49
C PHE A 33 19.60 0.99 10.10
N PRO A 34 20.78 1.25 10.69
CA PRO A 34 21.57 2.45 10.37
C PRO A 34 21.93 2.58 8.88
N LYS A 35 21.93 1.46 8.15
CA LYS A 35 22.12 1.38 6.68
C LYS A 35 20.88 0.82 5.98
N ALA A 36 19.69 1.31 6.35
CA ALA A 36 18.42 0.82 5.86
C ALA A 36 18.39 0.68 4.32
N THR A 37 17.96 -0.49 3.86
CA THR A 37 17.68 -0.76 2.45
C THR A 37 16.32 -0.17 2.06
N GLU A 38 16.00 -0.16 0.77
CA GLU A 38 14.69 0.30 0.28
C GLU A 38 13.51 -0.50 0.87
N PRO A 39 13.51 -1.85 0.83
CA PRO A 39 12.44 -2.64 1.46
C PRO A 39 12.28 -2.34 2.95
N GLN A 40 13.37 -2.09 3.68
CA GLN A 40 13.31 -1.76 5.11
C GLN A 40 12.68 -0.39 5.37
N LEU A 41 12.96 0.61 4.53
CA LEU A 41 12.33 1.93 4.64
C LEU A 41 10.84 1.87 4.31
N VAL A 42 10.46 1.11 3.30
CA VAL A 42 9.05 0.90 2.96
C VAL A 42 8.33 0.11 4.06
N TRP A 43 8.96 -0.93 4.60
CA TRP A 43 8.46 -1.66 5.76
C TRP A 43 8.28 -0.76 6.99
N GLY A 44 9.21 0.17 7.23
CA GLY A 44 9.09 1.16 8.29
C GLY A 44 7.87 2.06 8.17
N LEU A 45 7.63 2.58 6.96
CA LEU A 45 6.42 3.36 6.68
C LEU A 45 5.15 2.54 6.89
N PHE A 46 5.20 1.30 6.47
CA PHE A 46 4.10 0.37 6.63
C PHE A 46 3.83 0.03 8.10
N SER A 47 4.87 -0.25 8.88
CA SER A 47 4.78 -0.70 10.27
C SER A 47 4.40 0.40 11.23
N ALA A 48 5.02 1.57 11.10
CA ALA A 48 4.86 2.69 12.02
C ALA A 48 4.03 3.82 11.43
N GLY A 49 4.22 4.14 10.13
CA GLY A 49 3.55 5.26 9.48
C GLY A 49 2.05 5.03 9.32
N ILE A 50 1.64 3.91 8.69
CA ILE A 50 0.22 3.54 8.57
C ILE A 50 -0.47 3.50 9.92
N ALA A 51 0.26 3.05 10.95
CA ALA A 51 -0.26 2.96 12.30
C ALA A 51 -0.60 4.32 12.92
N SER A 52 0.33 5.28 12.82
CA SER A 52 0.12 6.59 13.42
C SER A 52 -0.94 7.41 12.66
N TRP A 53 -0.98 7.30 11.32
CA TRP A 53 -1.89 8.12 10.50
C TRP A 53 -3.36 7.94 10.86
N GLY A 54 -3.77 6.74 11.28
CA GLY A 54 -5.15 6.49 11.70
C GLY A 54 -5.59 7.37 12.87
N ALA A 55 -4.76 7.50 13.91
CA ALA A 55 -5.07 8.30 15.09
C ALA A 55 -5.07 9.80 14.77
N ASP A 56 -4.06 10.28 14.05
CA ASP A 56 -3.93 11.69 13.72
C ASP A 56 -5.06 12.18 12.81
N LEU A 57 -5.46 11.38 11.82
CA LEU A 57 -6.58 11.73 10.95
C LEU A 57 -7.92 11.71 11.69
N LYS A 58 -8.12 10.81 12.66
CA LYS A 58 -9.33 10.82 13.50
C LYS A 58 -9.44 12.14 14.26
N ALA A 59 -8.35 12.62 14.85
CA ALA A 59 -8.34 13.90 15.58
C ALA A 59 -8.77 15.09 14.70
N ILE A 60 -8.48 15.02 13.39
CA ILE A 60 -8.84 16.07 12.42
C ILE A 60 -10.28 15.90 11.90
N LEU A 61 -10.70 14.68 11.56
CA LEU A 61 -11.93 14.43 10.78
C LEU A 61 -13.16 14.11 11.63
N VAL A 62 -12.99 13.52 12.83
CA VAL A 62 -14.11 13.20 13.73
C VAL A 62 -14.90 14.43 14.18
N PRO A 63 -14.29 15.60 14.46
CA PRO A 63 -15.03 16.83 14.76
C PRO A 63 -16.01 17.26 13.66
N HIS A 64 -15.85 16.76 12.43
CA HIS A 64 -16.74 17.02 11.30
C HIS A 64 -17.78 15.92 11.07
N GLY A 65 -17.87 14.91 11.94
CA GLY A 65 -18.72 13.74 11.77
C GLY A 65 -18.17 12.70 10.79
N ILE A 66 -16.89 12.82 10.41
CA ILE A 66 -16.25 11.91 9.45
C ILE A 66 -15.42 10.89 10.22
N THR A 67 -15.77 9.62 10.08
CA THR A 67 -14.91 8.53 10.54
C THR A 67 -13.89 8.21 9.46
N VAL A 68 -12.66 7.92 9.86
CA VAL A 68 -11.56 7.61 8.94
C VAL A 68 -10.80 6.38 9.42
N ARG A 69 -10.29 5.61 8.45
CA ARG A 69 -9.43 4.45 8.63
C ARG A 69 -8.36 4.44 7.56
N VAL A 70 -7.16 4.01 7.94
CA VAL A 70 -6.01 3.87 7.05
C VAL A 70 -5.50 2.44 7.17
N GLY A 71 -5.18 1.83 6.05
CA GLY A 71 -4.57 0.51 6.00
C GLY A 71 -3.58 0.42 4.85
N GLY A 72 -2.95 -0.73 4.69
CA GLY A 72 -2.06 -0.95 3.57
C GLY A 72 -1.63 -2.39 3.40
N VAL A 73 -0.85 -2.61 2.35
CA VAL A 73 -0.21 -3.89 2.03
C VAL A 73 1.22 -3.59 1.61
N PHE A 74 2.19 -3.98 2.44
CA PHE A 74 3.59 -4.01 2.02
C PHE A 74 3.77 -5.17 1.04
N CYS A 75 4.41 -4.90 -0.08
CA CYS A 75 4.70 -5.87 -1.13
C CYS A 75 6.22 -5.98 -1.23
N HIS A 76 6.75 -7.19 -1.08
CA HIS A 76 8.17 -7.43 -1.33
C HIS A 76 8.32 -8.78 -2.00
N SER A 77 8.93 -8.80 -3.19
CA SER A 77 9.10 -9.99 -4.03
C SER A 77 7.80 -10.67 -4.50
N THR A 78 6.61 -10.25 -4.04
CA THR A 78 5.28 -10.76 -4.43
C THR A 78 4.21 -9.69 -4.18
N PRO A 79 3.22 -9.52 -5.08
CA PRO A 79 3.05 -10.25 -6.33
C PRO A 79 3.95 -9.75 -7.46
N MET A 80 4.47 -10.69 -8.25
CA MET A 80 5.20 -10.41 -9.48
C MET A 80 4.30 -10.53 -10.70
N VAL A 81 4.54 -9.69 -11.70
CA VAL A 81 3.77 -9.64 -12.94
C VAL A 81 4.67 -9.65 -14.16
N LYS A 82 4.15 -10.19 -15.26
CA LYS A 82 4.75 -10.10 -16.59
C LYS A 82 3.75 -9.50 -17.58
N PHE A 83 4.25 -8.79 -18.60
CA PHE A 83 3.43 -8.21 -19.65
C PHE A 83 4.15 -8.22 -21.00
N ARG A 84 3.39 -8.05 -22.08
CA ARG A 84 3.95 -8.08 -23.44
C ARG A 84 4.91 -6.91 -23.65
N GLY A 85 6.11 -7.21 -24.17
CA GLY A 85 7.13 -6.21 -24.46
C GLY A 85 7.98 -5.84 -23.25
N MET A 86 8.04 -6.70 -22.24
CA MET A 86 9.09 -6.69 -21.22
C MET A 86 10.43 -7.17 -21.79
N MET A 87 11.52 -6.71 -21.19
CA MET A 87 12.87 -7.21 -21.49
C MET A 87 13.32 -8.28 -20.49
N GLY A 88 12.83 -8.24 -19.24
CA GLY A 88 13.10 -9.19 -18.17
C GLY A 88 12.00 -10.23 -17.96
N HIS A 89 12.16 -11.05 -16.90
CA HIS A 89 11.30 -12.22 -16.64
C HIS A 89 9.99 -11.89 -15.93
N ALA A 90 10.04 -11.08 -14.87
CA ALA A 90 8.88 -10.57 -14.13
C ALA A 90 9.32 -9.40 -13.25
N VAL A 91 8.40 -8.51 -12.89
CA VAL A 91 8.68 -7.40 -11.97
C VAL A 91 7.61 -7.33 -10.88
N GLU A 92 7.93 -6.76 -9.72
CA GLU A 92 6.96 -6.57 -8.64
C GLU A 92 5.86 -5.60 -9.06
N LEU A 93 4.62 -5.81 -8.62
CA LEU A 93 3.53 -4.91 -8.99
C LEU A 93 3.67 -3.52 -8.36
N GLY A 94 4.28 -3.46 -7.17
CA GLY A 94 4.58 -2.28 -6.36
C GLY A 94 5.20 -2.72 -5.04
N ASP A 95 5.63 -1.77 -4.20
CA ASP A 95 6.23 -2.03 -2.88
C ASP A 95 5.27 -1.76 -1.72
N LEU A 96 4.29 -0.85 -1.87
CA LEU A 96 3.35 -0.51 -0.82
C LEU A 96 2.01 -0.05 -1.37
N LEU A 97 0.93 -0.73 -1.01
CA LEU A 97 -0.43 -0.23 -1.19
C LEU A 97 -0.85 0.51 0.08
N VAL A 98 -1.34 1.74 -0.06
CA VAL A 98 -2.03 2.47 1.01
C VAL A 98 -3.50 2.58 0.65
N ILE A 99 -4.37 2.38 1.64
CA ILE A 99 -5.82 2.46 1.52
C ILE A 99 -6.32 3.45 2.57
N ILE A 100 -7.15 4.39 2.14
CA ILE A 100 -7.88 5.27 3.04
C ILE A 100 -9.37 5.05 2.82
N ARG A 101 -10.09 4.81 3.91
CA ARG A 101 -11.54 4.73 3.97
C ARG A 101 -12.04 5.85 4.87
N ALA A 102 -13.01 6.61 4.41
CA ALA A 102 -13.70 7.61 5.23
C ALA A 102 -15.21 7.50 5.04
N LYS A 103 -15.99 7.75 6.11
CA LYS A 103 -17.45 7.74 6.08
C LYS A 103 -18.03 9.00 6.70
N ASP A 104 -19.09 9.52 6.09
CA ASP A 104 -19.91 10.64 6.57
C ASP A 104 -21.38 10.19 6.51
N GLY A 105 -21.91 9.68 7.62
CA GLY A 105 -23.20 8.97 7.63
C GLY A 105 -23.19 7.76 6.69
N ASN A 106 -24.07 7.78 5.68
CA ASN A 106 -24.16 6.73 4.65
C ASN A 106 -23.21 6.95 3.45
N ASP A 107 -22.59 8.13 3.34
CA ASP A 107 -21.61 8.40 2.30
C ASP A 107 -20.28 7.75 2.66
N GLU A 108 -19.65 7.11 1.69
CA GLU A 108 -18.38 6.42 1.87
C GLU A 108 -17.38 6.78 0.78
N TRP A 109 -16.18 7.17 1.21
CA TRP A 109 -15.03 7.39 0.38
C TRP A 109 -14.02 6.26 0.59
N ARG A 110 -13.53 5.69 -0.52
CA ARG A 110 -12.45 4.71 -0.51
C ARG A 110 -11.43 5.13 -1.56
N SER A 111 -10.17 5.31 -1.17
CA SER A 111 -9.08 5.59 -2.09
C SER A 111 -7.94 4.63 -1.83
N ALA A 112 -7.40 4.06 -2.90
CA ALA A 112 -6.23 3.20 -2.85
C ALA A 112 -5.11 3.79 -3.71
N LEU A 113 -3.89 3.60 -3.25
CA LEU A 113 -2.70 4.12 -3.90
C LEU A 113 -1.54 3.12 -3.74
N LEU A 114 -1.11 2.56 -4.87
CA LEU A 114 0.04 1.64 -4.93
C LEU A 114 1.30 2.39 -5.29
N PHE A 115 2.34 2.21 -4.50
CA PHE A 115 3.61 2.88 -4.67
C PHE A 115 4.69 1.87 -5.05
N GLN A 116 5.45 2.18 -6.10
CA GLN A 116 6.78 1.61 -6.29
C GLN A 116 7.80 2.64 -5.84
N SER A 117 8.56 2.32 -4.82
CA SER A 117 9.67 3.14 -4.34
C SER A 117 10.96 2.83 -5.10
N LYS A 118 11.84 3.83 -5.19
CA LYS A 118 13.27 3.64 -5.39
C LYS A 118 14.12 4.51 -4.50
N LYS A 119 15.12 3.91 -3.87
CA LYS A 119 16.19 4.63 -3.17
C LYS A 119 17.15 5.27 -4.17
N GLN A 120 17.01 6.57 -4.36
CA GLN A 120 17.88 7.37 -5.23
C GLN A 120 17.82 8.84 -4.83
N SER A 121 18.83 9.63 -5.22
CA SER A 121 18.83 11.08 -4.97
C SER A 121 17.81 11.79 -5.86
N ILE A 122 17.08 12.75 -5.28
CA ILE A 122 16.18 13.63 -6.01
C ILE A 122 16.95 14.32 -7.16
N GLY A 123 16.32 14.39 -8.33
CA GLY A 123 16.91 14.95 -9.56
C GLY A 123 17.70 13.93 -10.39
N SER A 124 17.88 12.71 -9.89
CA SER A 124 18.44 11.61 -10.68
C SER A 124 17.44 11.10 -11.72
N ARG A 125 17.95 10.66 -12.87
CA ARG A 125 17.12 10.03 -13.89
C ARG A 125 16.56 8.71 -13.36
N LEU A 126 15.25 8.49 -13.50
CA LEU A 126 14.64 7.20 -13.18
C LEU A 126 15.29 6.10 -14.04
N PRO A 127 15.65 4.95 -13.43
CA PRO A 127 16.18 3.84 -14.19
C PRO A 127 15.15 3.39 -15.24
N PRO A 128 15.53 3.28 -16.52
CA PRO A 128 14.66 2.65 -17.50
C PRO A 128 14.48 1.17 -17.11
N GLY A 129 13.28 0.64 -17.29
CA GLY A 129 13.02 -0.76 -16.98
C GLY A 129 11.56 -1.12 -17.02
N ASP A 130 11.29 -2.41 -16.92
CA ASP A 130 9.95 -2.97 -16.99
C ASP A 130 9.06 -2.49 -15.84
N GLN A 131 9.63 -2.18 -14.66
CA GLN A 131 8.89 -1.60 -13.53
C GLN A 131 8.33 -0.21 -13.84
N LEU A 132 9.18 0.67 -14.39
CA LEU A 132 8.75 2.02 -14.77
C LEU A 132 7.75 1.96 -15.93
N LYS A 133 7.95 1.03 -16.87
CA LYS A 133 7.03 0.80 -17.99
C LYS A 133 5.66 0.32 -17.52
N LEU A 134 5.61 -0.61 -16.56
CA LEU A 134 4.37 -1.11 -15.96
C LEU A 134 3.52 0.04 -15.41
N LEU A 135 4.10 0.92 -14.59
CA LEU A 135 3.38 2.03 -13.96
C LEU A 135 3.03 3.15 -14.94
N ARG A 136 3.82 3.33 -16.00
CA ARG A 136 3.57 4.31 -17.07
C ARG A 136 2.51 3.91 -18.06
N GLU A 137 2.38 2.63 -18.35
CA GLU A 137 1.53 2.17 -19.46
C GLU A 137 0.31 1.40 -18.94
N TRP A 138 0.39 0.83 -17.73
CA TRP A 138 -0.60 -0.12 -17.20
C TRP A 138 -1.04 -1.14 -18.27
N PRO A 139 -0.08 -1.82 -18.94
CA PRO A 139 -0.39 -2.79 -19.98
C PRO A 139 -1.20 -3.94 -19.39
N ARG A 140 -1.83 -4.74 -20.25
CA ARG A 140 -2.38 -6.01 -19.79
C ARG A 140 -1.24 -6.88 -19.24
N PHE A 141 -1.36 -7.35 -18.00
CA PHE A 141 -0.34 -8.14 -17.31
C PHE A 141 -0.91 -9.44 -16.73
N GLU A 142 -0.04 -10.40 -16.50
CA GLU A 142 -0.30 -11.70 -15.88
C GLU A 142 0.48 -11.78 -14.57
N TYR A 143 -0.17 -12.25 -13.50
CA TYR A 143 0.51 -12.60 -12.25
C TYR A 143 1.36 -13.86 -12.45
N VAL A 144 2.59 -13.85 -11.94
CA VAL A 144 3.58 -14.92 -12.17
C VAL A 144 3.70 -15.87 -10.96
N ASN A 145 3.40 -15.38 -9.76
CA ASN A 145 3.51 -16.13 -8.52
C ASN A 145 2.28 -15.92 -7.61
N GLY A 146 2.28 -16.60 -6.46
CA GLY A 146 1.17 -16.58 -5.50
C GLY A 146 -0.06 -17.36 -5.97
N THR A 147 -1.20 -17.15 -5.29
CA THR A 147 -2.47 -17.83 -5.63
C THR A 147 -3.14 -17.21 -6.85
N LEU A 148 -2.60 -16.10 -7.36
CA LEU A 148 -3.01 -15.45 -8.60
C LEU A 148 -2.19 -15.91 -9.81
N ALA A 149 -1.21 -16.80 -9.69
CA ALA A 149 -0.38 -17.19 -10.83
C ALA A 149 -1.23 -17.61 -12.06
N GLY A 150 -0.93 -17.03 -13.22
CA GLY A 150 -1.68 -17.21 -14.48
C GLY A 150 -2.89 -16.29 -14.66
N GLU A 151 -3.30 -15.55 -13.63
CA GLU A 151 -4.41 -14.61 -13.69
C GLU A 151 -4.02 -13.34 -14.45
N TRP A 152 -4.87 -12.93 -15.39
CA TRP A 152 -4.65 -11.73 -16.20
C TRP A 152 -5.44 -10.53 -15.68
N ARG A 153 -4.83 -9.34 -15.74
CA ARG A 153 -5.48 -8.07 -15.43
C ARG A 153 -5.26 -7.04 -16.52
N LYS A 154 -6.25 -6.15 -16.64
CA LYS A 154 -6.15 -4.94 -17.44
C LYS A 154 -6.82 -3.81 -16.68
N VAL A 155 -6.07 -2.76 -16.41
CA VAL A 155 -6.55 -1.61 -15.64
C VAL A 155 -7.05 -0.52 -16.58
N TYR A 156 -8.22 0.05 -16.27
CA TYR A 156 -8.87 1.07 -17.08
C TYR A 156 -9.49 2.17 -16.23
N PRO A 157 -9.38 3.45 -16.65
CA PRO A 157 -8.31 3.93 -17.51
C PRO A 157 -6.95 3.48 -16.98
N GLY A 158 -6.10 3.02 -17.88
CA GLY A 158 -4.65 3.05 -17.67
C GLY A 158 -4.14 4.25 -18.46
N PRO A 159 -3.10 4.95 -18.04
CA PRO A 159 -2.50 5.02 -16.70
C PRO A 159 -3.30 5.92 -15.73
N HIS A 160 -2.95 5.96 -14.42
CA HIS A 160 -3.77 6.70 -13.43
C HIS A 160 -3.03 7.08 -12.13
N ARG A 161 -3.63 7.99 -11.34
CA ARG A 161 -3.08 8.46 -10.04
C ARG A 161 -3.12 7.45 -8.90
N GLY A 162 -3.91 6.37 -9.02
CA GLY A 162 -3.93 5.25 -8.07
C GLY A 162 -2.67 4.40 -8.01
N ALA A 163 -1.70 4.60 -8.91
CA ALA A 163 -0.42 3.93 -8.80
C ALA A 163 0.71 4.82 -9.28
N GLN A 164 1.78 4.90 -8.48
CA GLN A 164 2.79 5.94 -8.62
C GLN A 164 4.19 5.42 -8.32
N TYR A 165 5.18 6.00 -8.99
CA TYR A 165 6.58 5.78 -8.67
C TYR A 165 7.04 6.82 -7.65
N HIS A 166 7.82 6.41 -6.66
CA HIS A 166 8.26 7.22 -5.53
C HIS A 166 9.77 7.16 -5.39
N ILE A 167 10.35 8.26 -4.94
CA ILE A 167 11.78 8.37 -4.65
C ILE A 167 11.97 8.47 -3.15
N ILE A 168 12.86 7.63 -2.64
CA ILE A 168 13.38 7.70 -1.29
C ILE A 168 14.76 8.34 -1.35
N ASP A 169 14.85 9.63 -1.05
CA ASP A 169 16.12 10.33 -0.94
C ASP A 169 16.68 10.16 0.47
N VAL A 170 17.62 9.23 0.61
CA VAL A 170 18.21 8.89 1.91
C VAL A 170 19.08 10.00 2.47
N ALA A 171 19.71 10.83 1.62
CA ALA A 171 20.51 11.95 2.10
C ALA A 171 19.62 13.03 2.73
N LYS A 172 18.43 13.24 2.16
CA LYS A 172 17.45 14.22 2.66
C LYS A 172 16.46 13.63 3.64
N ARG A 173 16.39 12.29 3.76
CA ARG A 173 15.34 11.54 4.48
C ARG A 173 13.93 11.92 4.03
N VAL A 174 13.78 12.21 2.74
CA VAL A 174 12.49 12.63 2.16
C VAL A 174 11.96 11.54 1.24
N LEU A 175 10.65 11.30 1.36
CA LEU A 175 9.88 10.53 0.40
C LEU A 175 9.13 11.50 -0.51
N THR A 176 9.26 11.30 -1.82
CA THR A 176 8.61 12.15 -2.80
C THR A 176 8.02 11.31 -3.92
N PRO A 177 6.71 11.42 -4.20
CA PRO A 177 6.16 11.03 -5.48
C PRO A 177 7.00 11.58 -6.62
N CYS A 178 7.29 10.73 -7.59
CA CYS A 178 7.78 11.21 -8.87
C CYS A 178 6.56 11.77 -9.61
N PRO A 179 6.36 13.11 -9.65
CA PRO A 179 5.16 13.69 -10.26
C PRO A 179 5.15 13.38 -11.76
N ASP A 180 6.32 13.06 -12.30
CA ASP A 180 6.62 12.98 -13.70
C ASP A 180 6.95 11.56 -14.16
N ILE A 181 6.26 10.55 -13.61
CA ILE A 181 6.19 9.26 -14.32
C ILE A 181 5.62 9.45 -15.73
N TRP A 182 4.93 10.56 -16.03
CA TRP A 182 4.38 10.85 -17.35
C TRP A 182 5.38 11.44 -18.35
N SER A 183 6.44 12.13 -17.91
CA SER A 183 7.56 12.54 -18.76
C SER A 183 8.81 11.68 -18.55
N ARG A 184 9.71 11.72 -19.54
CA ARG A 184 10.92 10.87 -19.58
C ARG A 184 12.02 11.34 -18.62
N GLN A 185 11.88 12.49 -17.96
CA GLN A 185 12.89 13.09 -17.08
C GLN A 185 12.22 13.82 -15.92
N LEU A 186 12.69 13.57 -14.69
CA LEU A 186 12.58 14.56 -13.62
C LEU A 186 13.48 15.74 -14.01
N SER A 187 12.97 16.65 -14.82
CA SER A 187 13.71 17.84 -15.20
C SER A 187 14.01 18.66 -13.95
N PRO A 188 15.23 19.21 -13.79
CA PRO A 188 15.52 20.15 -12.71
C PRO A 188 14.51 21.30 -12.78
N GLY A 189 13.69 21.46 -11.73
CA GLY A 189 12.66 22.50 -11.66
C GLY A 189 11.20 22.01 -11.61
N PHE A 190 10.92 20.71 -11.74
CA PHE A 190 9.59 20.20 -11.42
C PHE A 190 9.33 20.23 -9.90
N PRO A 191 8.17 20.72 -9.45
CA PRO A 191 7.83 20.71 -8.04
C PRO A 191 7.74 19.27 -7.54
N ILE A 192 8.73 18.90 -6.73
CA ILE A 192 8.81 17.69 -5.92
C ILE A 192 7.66 17.78 -4.92
N GLN A 193 6.58 17.02 -5.15
CA GLN A 193 5.46 16.96 -4.22
C GLN A 193 5.84 16.05 -3.06
N ALA A 194 5.72 16.51 -1.82
CA ALA A 194 5.99 15.66 -0.65
C ALA A 194 5.02 14.45 -0.60
N PHE A 195 5.51 13.31 -0.11
CA PHE A 195 4.69 12.10 0.02
C PHE A 195 3.44 12.31 0.89
N SER A 196 3.58 13.08 1.97
CA SER A 196 2.48 13.55 2.82
C SER A 196 1.38 14.29 2.04
N SER A 197 1.77 15.13 1.07
CA SER A 197 0.84 15.84 0.20
C SER A 197 0.10 14.91 -0.77
N CYS A 198 0.75 13.85 -1.22
CA CYS A 198 0.11 12.81 -2.03
C CYS A 198 -0.92 12.02 -1.21
N LEU A 199 -0.56 11.61 0.01
CA LEU A 199 -1.47 10.93 0.93
C LEU A 199 -2.67 11.82 1.31
N ALA A 200 -2.47 13.12 1.57
CA ALA A 200 -3.56 14.08 1.77
C ALA A 200 -4.45 14.23 0.52
N GLY A 201 -3.84 14.13 -0.66
CA GLY A 201 -4.53 14.09 -1.94
C GLY A 201 -5.51 12.93 -2.07
N MET A 202 -5.26 11.78 -1.41
CA MET A 202 -6.16 10.64 -1.44
C MET A 202 -7.52 10.92 -0.79
N LEU A 203 -7.55 11.73 0.28
CA LEU A 203 -8.78 12.12 0.97
C LEU A 203 -9.56 13.21 0.21
N SER A 204 -8.85 14.12 -0.45
CA SER A 204 -9.45 15.20 -1.27
C SER A 204 -9.79 14.77 -2.69
N GLY A 205 -9.40 13.56 -3.10
CA GLY A 205 -9.62 13.03 -4.45
C GLY A 205 -8.71 13.61 -5.51
N SER A 206 -7.68 14.37 -5.13
CA SER A 206 -6.64 14.81 -6.06
C SER A 206 -5.62 13.70 -6.36
N GLU A 207 -5.42 12.75 -5.44
CA GLU A 207 -4.48 11.64 -5.60
C GLU A 207 -5.11 10.29 -5.24
N GLY A 208 -4.37 9.21 -5.48
CA GLY A 208 -4.90 7.87 -5.34
C GLY A 208 -6.00 7.60 -6.36
N ARG A 209 -6.78 6.56 -6.09
CA ARG A 209 -7.91 6.20 -6.95
C ARG A 209 -8.97 5.43 -6.20
N PHE A 210 -10.22 5.78 -6.50
CA PHE A 210 -11.37 5.07 -5.98
C PHE A 210 -11.37 3.60 -6.36
N PHE A 211 -11.74 2.74 -5.42
CA PHE A 211 -12.00 1.34 -5.67
C PHE A 211 -13.34 0.92 -5.06
N GLY A 212 -14.13 0.19 -5.83
CA GLY A 212 -15.47 -0.23 -5.43
C GLY A 212 -15.46 -1.51 -4.59
N VAL A 213 -16.42 -1.60 -3.67
CA VAL A 213 -16.85 -2.86 -3.05
C VAL A 213 -17.81 -3.61 -3.95
N GLY A 214 -17.77 -4.94 -3.85
CA GLY A 214 -18.56 -5.83 -4.67
C GLY A 214 -18.36 -7.24 -4.15
N HIS A 215 -19.46 -7.92 -3.85
CA HIS A 215 -19.40 -9.29 -3.33
C HIS A 215 -19.15 -10.25 -4.51
N GLY A 216 -18.03 -10.99 -4.47
CA GLY A 216 -17.78 -12.14 -5.37
C GLY A 216 -16.53 -12.06 -6.27
N ARG A 217 -15.96 -13.23 -6.57
CA ARG A 217 -14.89 -13.39 -7.57
C ARG A 217 -15.46 -13.11 -8.98
N GLY A 218 -15.40 -11.86 -9.42
CA GLY A 218 -15.81 -11.48 -10.79
C GLY A 218 -16.48 -10.10 -10.91
N THR A 219 -16.89 -9.50 -9.80
CA THR A 219 -17.58 -8.19 -9.78
C THR A 219 -16.61 -7.03 -9.93
N HIS A 220 -15.39 -7.14 -9.41
CA HIS A 220 -14.38 -6.10 -9.59
C HIS A 220 -13.68 -6.20 -10.94
N ARG A 221 -13.54 -5.06 -11.60
CA ARG A 221 -12.78 -4.88 -12.84
C ARG A 221 -11.71 -3.81 -12.66
N GLY A 222 -10.72 -3.81 -13.54
CA GLY A 222 -9.70 -2.76 -13.59
C GLY A 222 -8.96 -2.56 -12.28
N TRP A 223 -8.82 -1.30 -11.86
CA TRP A 223 -8.07 -0.91 -10.67
C TRP A 223 -8.61 -1.56 -9.40
N SER A 224 -9.93 -1.60 -9.22
CA SER A 224 -10.51 -2.23 -8.03
C SER A 224 -10.11 -3.69 -7.94
N ARG A 225 -10.09 -4.42 -9.06
CA ARG A 225 -9.66 -5.83 -9.04
C ARG A 225 -8.22 -5.99 -8.55
N VAL A 226 -7.31 -5.10 -8.96
CA VAL A 226 -5.91 -5.14 -8.52
C VAL A 226 -5.79 -4.88 -7.01
N VAL A 227 -6.51 -3.89 -6.48
CA VAL A 227 -6.54 -3.61 -5.03
C VAL A 227 -7.04 -4.83 -4.26
N TRP A 228 -8.14 -5.43 -4.73
CA TRP A 228 -8.72 -6.62 -4.11
C TRP A 228 -7.84 -7.86 -4.22
N ASP A 229 -7.12 -8.01 -5.32
CA ASP A 229 -6.15 -9.07 -5.50
C ASP A 229 -5.00 -8.94 -4.49
N LEU A 230 -4.45 -7.74 -4.30
CA LEU A 230 -3.40 -7.48 -3.31
C LEU A 230 -3.88 -7.78 -1.89
N LEU A 231 -5.08 -7.31 -1.53
CA LEU A 231 -5.69 -7.58 -0.23
C LEU A 231 -5.94 -9.08 0.03
N ARG A 232 -6.37 -9.83 -1.00
CA ARG A 232 -6.64 -11.26 -0.86
C ARG A 232 -5.37 -12.10 -0.83
N GLU A 233 -4.36 -11.76 -1.62
CA GLU A 233 -3.08 -12.48 -1.58
C GLU A 233 -2.40 -12.34 -0.24
N THR A 234 -2.44 -11.13 0.35
CA THR A 234 -1.93 -10.94 1.72
C THR A 234 -2.81 -11.63 2.74
N GLY A 235 -4.13 -11.48 2.63
CA GLY A 235 -5.04 -12.16 3.53
C GLY A 235 -4.87 -13.69 3.51
N ARG A 236 -5.07 -14.38 2.39
CA ARG A 236 -5.17 -15.86 2.37
C ARG A 236 -4.01 -16.62 3.01
N LEU A 237 -2.82 -16.03 2.98
CA LEU A 237 -1.65 -16.63 3.61
C LEU A 237 -1.84 -16.82 5.12
N ASP A 238 -2.65 -15.98 5.76
CA ASP A 238 -3.01 -16.05 7.18
C ASP A 238 -3.99 -17.21 7.47
N ALA A 239 -5.05 -17.36 6.67
CA ALA A 239 -6.06 -18.43 6.86
C ALA A 239 -5.50 -19.84 6.64
N SER A 240 -4.47 -20.00 5.80
CA SER A 240 -3.82 -21.30 5.54
C SER A 240 -3.03 -21.86 6.73
N LYS A 241 -2.80 -21.08 7.78
CA LYS A 241 -2.16 -21.53 9.04
C LYS A 241 -3.09 -22.32 9.96
N TYR A 242 -4.38 -22.42 9.64
CA TYR A 242 -5.38 -23.13 10.46
C TYR A 242 -6.25 -24.11 9.66
N PRO A 243 -5.65 -25.24 9.22
CA PRO A 243 -6.34 -26.50 9.37
C PRO A 243 -5.41 -27.55 9.99
N GLY A 244 -5.96 -28.41 10.85
CA GLY A 244 -5.17 -29.42 11.55
C GLY A 244 -4.22 -30.22 10.64
N GLY A 245 -2.97 -30.34 11.08
CA GLY A 245 -2.04 -31.40 10.68
C GLY A 245 -0.94 -31.03 9.68
N GLY A 246 0.31 -31.00 10.17
CA GLY A 246 1.45 -31.59 9.46
C GLY A 246 2.33 -30.65 8.61
N ASN A 247 3.60 -30.57 9.02
CA ASN A 247 4.79 -30.06 8.33
C ASN A 247 4.93 -28.54 8.14
N ARG A 248 5.56 -27.96 9.17
CA ARG A 248 6.18 -26.63 9.26
C ARG A 248 6.90 -26.22 7.96
N ARG A 249 6.34 -25.23 7.26
CA ARG A 249 7.09 -24.26 6.47
C ARG A 249 6.84 -22.89 7.12
N GLN A 250 7.86 -22.36 7.78
CA GLN A 250 7.83 -21.04 8.42
C GLN A 250 7.46 -19.97 7.38
N LEU A 251 6.35 -19.28 7.59
CA LEU A 251 5.94 -18.11 6.83
C LEU A 251 5.52 -17.05 7.83
N SER A 252 6.30 -15.98 7.86
CA SER A 252 6.21 -14.96 8.87
C SER A 252 5.22 -13.85 8.48
N PHE A 253 4.15 -13.63 9.27
CA PHE A 253 3.15 -12.58 9.10
C PHE A 253 2.94 -11.81 10.40
N LEU A 254 3.10 -10.49 10.35
CA LEU A 254 2.56 -9.59 11.35
C LEU A 254 1.12 -9.23 10.95
N VAL A 255 0.23 -9.13 11.94
CA VAL A 255 -1.13 -8.62 11.78
C VAL A 255 -1.42 -7.72 12.97
N GLY A 256 -2.08 -6.60 12.77
CA GLY A 256 -2.77 -5.85 13.84
C GLY A 256 -4.05 -5.25 13.26
N GLY A 257 -5.10 -4.89 13.97
CA GLY A 257 -6.03 -3.87 13.49
C GLY A 257 -6.73 -3.87 12.11
N PHE A 258 -7.21 -4.99 11.58
CA PHE A 258 -8.55 -4.94 10.99
C PHE A 258 -9.46 -5.64 11.98
N SER A 259 -10.57 -5.03 12.39
CA SER A 259 -11.68 -5.76 12.98
C SER A 259 -12.05 -6.85 11.98
N ASN A 260 -12.38 -8.02 12.50
CA ASN A 260 -12.88 -9.12 11.70
C ASN A 260 -13.98 -8.66 10.73
N GLU A 261 -14.76 -7.65 11.10
CA GLU A 261 -15.81 -7.08 10.28
C GLU A 261 -15.30 -6.48 8.96
N PHE A 262 -14.14 -5.81 8.94
CA PHE A 262 -13.58 -5.27 7.69
C PHE A 262 -13.02 -6.37 6.80
N LEU A 263 -12.37 -7.38 7.37
CA LEU A 263 -11.92 -8.55 6.61
C LEU A 263 -13.11 -9.39 6.11
N VAL A 264 -14.19 -9.48 6.88
CA VAL A 264 -15.47 -10.09 6.48
C VAL A 264 -16.16 -9.27 5.39
N GLU A 265 -16.08 -7.94 5.45
CA GLU A 265 -16.51 -7.03 4.37
C GLU A 265 -15.67 -7.26 3.09
N ILE A 266 -14.38 -7.63 3.24
CA ILE A 266 -13.47 -7.93 2.14
C ILE A 266 -13.74 -9.31 1.51
N ASP A 267 -13.89 -10.33 2.33
CA ASP A 267 -14.25 -11.70 1.96
C ASP A 267 -14.92 -12.37 3.17
N PRO A 268 -16.18 -12.80 3.08
CA PRO A 268 -16.88 -13.44 4.20
C PRO A 268 -16.15 -14.67 4.78
N ALA A 269 -15.21 -15.27 4.04
CA ALA A 269 -14.35 -16.34 4.52
C ALA A 269 -13.47 -15.95 5.74
N TRP A 270 -13.37 -14.66 6.05
CA TRP A 270 -12.65 -14.14 7.22
C TRP A 270 -13.46 -14.14 8.51
N ALA A 271 -14.73 -14.54 8.47
CA ALA A 271 -15.56 -14.58 9.67
C ALA A 271 -14.96 -15.57 10.69
N GLY A 272 -14.49 -15.06 11.84
CA GLY A 272 -14.00 -15.87 12.96
C GLY A 272 -12.49 -16.13 12.99
N VAL A 273 -11.69 -15.51 12.12
CA VAL A 273 -10.22 -15.59 12.19
C VAL A 273 -9.70 -14.74 13.36
N LYS A 274 -8.84 -15.28 14.22
CA LYS A 274 -8.15 -14.51 15.28
C LYS A 274 -6.76 -14.12 14.80
N LEU A 275 -6.43 -12.84 14.91
CA LEU A 275 -5.18 -12.27 14.44
C LEU A 275 -4.21 -12.15 15.64
N GLU A 276 -3.03 -12.76 15.57
CA GLU A 276 -1.97 -12.65 16.60
C GLU A 276 -0.72 -11.95 16.00
N SER A 277 -0.08 -11.07 16.77
CA SER A 277 1.06 -10.26 16.34
C SER A 277 2.36 -10.74 16.98
N GLU A 278 3.38 -11.10 16.19
CA GLU A 278 4.82 -10.90 16.50
C GLU A 278 5.71 -11.63 15.47
N GLU A 279 6.34 -10.90 14.55
CA GLU A 279 7.47 -11.43 13.77
C GLU A 279 8.45 -10.33 13.32
N PRO A 280 9.72 -10.66 13.03
CA PRO A 280 10.77 -9.68 12.82
C PRO A 280 10.78 -9.10 11.38
N PRO A 281 11.39 -7.93 11.18
CA PRO A 281 11.51 -7.26 9.88
C PRO A 281 12.31 -8.06 8.81
N PRO A 282 12.02 -7.87 7.51
CA PRO A 282 12.67 -8.59 6.41
C PRO A 282 14.13 -8.17 6.18
N LYS A 283 14.95 -9.10 5.66
CA LYS A 283 16.37 -8.92 5.32
C LYS A 283 16.57 -8.84 3.81
N GLU A 284 17.64 -8.19 3.35
CA GLU A 284 17.98 -8.09 1.91
C GLU A 284 18.24 -9.45 1.23
N SER A 285 18.69 -10.44 2.00
CA SER A 285 18.87 -11.83 1.53
C SER A 285 17.57 -12.49 1.09
N ASP A 286 16.44 -12.04 1.63
CA ASP A 286 15.13 -12.62 1.37
C ASP A 286 14.69 -12.33 -0.09
N ALA A 287 15.30 -11.32 -0.73
CA ALA A 287 15.08 -10.96 -2.13
C ALA A 287 15.99 -11.72 -3.12
N ARG A 288 17.14 -12.28 -2.68
CA ARG A 288 18.14 -12.90 -3.57
C ARG A 288 18.00 -14.41 -3.73
N ALA A 289 17.09 -15.06 -3.01
CA ALA A 289 16.75 -16.48 -3.19
C ALA A 289 15.84 -16.70 -4.42
N VAL A 290 16.20 -16.08 -5.55
CA VAL A 290 15.51 -16.27 -6.84
C VAL A 290 16.11 -17.49 -7.52
N GLU A 291 15.71 -18.67 -7.05
CA GLU A 291 15.64 -19.89 -7.87
C GLU A 291 14.86 -21.04 -7.20
N GLY A 292 14.42 -20.91 -5.94
CA GLY A 292 13.55 -21.94 -5.35
C GLY A 292 13.27 -21.80 -3.87
N ASN A 293 12.52 -20.78 -3.45
CA ASN A 293 11.59 -20.82 -2.31
C ASN A 293 11.07 -19.39 -2.06
N PHE A 294 9.78 -19.19 -2.20
CA PHE A 294 9.15 -17.89 -2.02
C PHE A 294 9.00 -17.55 -0.53
N GLY A 295 9.69 -16.49 -0.09
CA GLY A 295 9.49 -15.85 1.22
C GLY A 295 8.17 -15.08 1.24
N GLY A 296 7.45 -15.15 2.36
CA GLY A 296 6.14 -14.54 2.56
C GLY A 296 6.18 -13.01 2.65
N ILE A 297 5.02 -12.40 2.37
CA ILE A 297 4.79 -10.96 2.43
C ILE A 297 4.56 -10.53 3.89
N PRO A 298 5.38 -9.66 4.49
CA PRO A 298 5.07 -9.10 5.81
C PRO A 298 3.87 -8.17 5.69
N THR A 299 2.78 -8.47 6.39
CA THR A 299 1.67 -7.52 6.59
C THR A 299 1.78 -6.92 8.00
N ILE A 300 1.20 -5.76 8.26
CA ILE A 300 1.01 -5.05 9.52
C ILE A 300 -0.25 -4.29 9.21
N ILE A 301 -1.24 -4.54 10.02
CA ILE A 301 -2.55 -3.95 9.89
C ILE A 301 -2.72 -3.15 11.22
N VAL A 302 -3.55 -2.10 11.32
CA VAL A 302 -3.59 -1.25 12.53
C VAL A 302 -4.97 -0.69 12.88
N ASP A 303 -5.17 -0.64 14.20
CA ASP A 303 -6.33 -0.90 15.05
C ASP A 303 -7.72 -0.43 14.58
N LEU A 304 -8.66 -1.36 14.71
CA LEU A 304 -10.10 -1.15 14.65
C LEU A 304 -10.66 -1.42 16.05
N GLU A 305 -10.45 -0.49 16.97
CA GLU A 305 -11.31 -0.43 18.15
C GLU A 305 -12.72 -0.03 17.70
N TYR A 306 -13.66 -0.90 18.06
CA TYR A 306 -15.08 -0.63 18.07
C TYR A 306 -15.38 -0.05 19.46
N GLU A 307 -15.57 1.27 19.55
CA GLU A 307 -16.24 1.83 20.73
C GLU A 307 -17.73 1.48 20.60
N GLU A 308 -18.11 0.39 21.25
CA GLU A 308 -19.50 0.10 21.55
C GLU A 308 -19.95 1.07 22.65
N GLY A 309 -20.73 2.09 22.27
CA GLY A 309 -21.54 2.86 23.20
C GLY A 309 -21.02 4.23 23.61
N MET A 310 -21.48 5.27 22.91
CA MET A 310 -21.98 6.46 23.60
C MET A 310 -23.42 6.71 23.14
N ALA A 311 -24.34 6.12 23.91
CA ALA A 311 -25.67 6.66 24.14
C ALA A 311 -25.65 7.38 25.50
#